data_AF-K8EXS7-F1
#
_entry.id   AF-K8EXS7-F1
#
_cell.length_a   1.000
_cell.length_b   1.000
_cell.length_c   1.000
_cell.angle_alpha   90.00
_cell.angle_beta   90.00
_cell.angle_gamma   90.00
#
_symmetry.space_group_name_H-M   'P 1'
#
loop_
_entity.id
_entity.type
_entity.pdbx_description
1 polymer ?
#
loop_
_entity_poly.entity_id
_entity_poly.type
_entity_poly.pdbx_seq_one_letter_code
_entity_poly.pdbx_strand_id
1 'polypeptide(L)'
;MAKSFSLEAFKFSVYLSIPIAMTVFFAMNPSNLEEIIRNRMYVVYPASAPDPPSDEEMKRLIERNKKKRGKDAVNNNNNKWGFFSRAQK
;
A
#
# COMPACT_ATOMS: atom_id res chain seq x y z
N MET A 1 30.05 -43.33 35.00
CA MET A 1 30.28 -42.29 33.98
C MET A 1 29.40 -42.43 32.73
N ALA A 2 28.91 -43.62 32.33
CA ALA A 2 28.10 -43.78 31.11
C ALA A 2 26.64 -43.27 31.19
N LYS A 3 26.06 -43.15 32.39
CA LYS A 3 24.63 -42.81 32.58
C LYS A 3 24.30 -41.34 32.23
N SER A 4 25.25 -40.41 32.39
CA SER A 4 25.09 -39.00 31.98
C SER A 4 25.25 -38.83 30.46
N PHE A 5 26.18 -39.55 29.85
CA PHE A 5 26.46 -39.44 28.41
C PHE A 5 25.25 -39.82 27.54
N SER A 6 24.54 -40.92 27.87
CA SER A 6 23.34 -41.31 27.12
C SER A 6 22.24 -40.24 27.19
N LEU A 7 22.08 -39.59 28.35
CA LEU A 7 21.11 -38.51 28.53
C LEU A 7 21.54 -37.23 27.80
N GLU A 8 22.83 -36.93 27.79
CA GLU A 8 23.40 -35.79 27.04
C GLU A 8 23.28 -35.98 25.53
N ALA A 9 23.59 -37.17 25.02
CA ALA A 9 23.40 -37.52 23.61
C ALA A 9 21.92 -37.45 23.20
N PHE A 10 21.01 -37.92 24.06
CA PHE A 10 19.58 -37.79 23.81
C PHE A 10 19.14 -36.32 23.74
N LYS A 11 19.49 -35.50 24.75
CA LYS A 11 19.20 -34.05 24.76
C LYS A 11 19.75 -33.36 23.51
N PHE A 12 20.96 -33.70 23.09
CA PHE A 12 21.58 -33.17 21.88
C PHE A 12 20.83 -33.59 20.60
N SER A 13 20.45 -34.86 20.50
CA SER A 13 19.68 -35.37 19.35
C SER A 13 18.30 -34.71 19.23
N VAL A 14 17.63 -34.46 20.36
CA VAL A 14 16.34 -33.77 20.40
C VAL A 14 16.52 -32.30 20.01
N TYR A 15 17.56 -31.66 20.54
CA TYR A 15 17.88 -30.26 20.24
C TYR A 15 18.13 -30.02 18.74
N LEU A 16 18.75 -30.98 18.05
CA LEU A 16 18.96 -30.90 16.59
C LEU A 16 17.73 -31.35 15.78
N SER A 17 17.09 -32.44 16.18
CA SER A 17 16.05 -33.06 15.36
C SER A 17 14.79 -32.20 15.28
N ILE A 18 14.38 -31.54 16.37
CA ILE A 18 13.19 -30.67 16.38
C ILE A 18 13.27 -29.53 15.36
N PRO A 19 14.29 -28.64 15.36
CA PRO A 19 14.37 -27.54 14.40
C PRO A 19 14.55 -28.03 12.95
N ILE A 20 15.30 -29.11 12.72
CA ILE A 20 15.45 -29.70 11.39
C ILE A 20 14.11 -30.24 10.89
N ALA A 21 13.41 -31.02 11.71
CA ALA A 21 12.11 -31.57 11.36
C ALA A 21 11.07 -30.48 11.11
N MET A 22 11.03 -29.44 11.95
CA MET A 22 10.16 -28.27 11.71
C MET A 22 10.48 -27.60 10.38
N THR A 23 11.77 -27.37 10.08
CA THR A 23 12.17 -26.75 8.82
C THR A 23 11.74 -27.60 7.63
N VAL A 24 11.99 -28.90 7.67
CA VAL A 24 11.57 -29.82 6.60
C VAL A 24 10.05 -29.81 6.43
N PHE A 25 9.30 -29.95 7.52
CA PHE A 25 7.84 -30.04 7.46
C PHE A 25 7.17 -28.75 6.99
N PHE A 26 7.63 -27.60 7.45
CA PHE A 26 7.02 -26.30 7.12
C PHE A 26 7.62 -25.64 5.87
N ALA A 27 8.93 -25.74 5.65
CA ALA A 27 9.58 -25.06 4.53
C ALA A 27 9.55 -25.85 3.21
N MET A 28 9.47 -27.19 3.25
CA MET A 28 9.34 -27.98 2.01
C MET A 28 7.91 -28.04 1.47
N ASN A 29 6.93 -27.50 2.21
CA ASN A 29 5.54 -27.40 1.79
C ASN A 29 5.17 -25.91 1.57
N PRO A 30 5.25 -25.39 0.34
CA PRO A 30 5.03 -23.97 0.07
C PRO A 30 3.62 -23.49 0.49
N SER A 31 2.62 -24.37 0.48
CA SER A 31 1.26 -24.07 0.95
C SER A 31 1.18 -23.73 2.44
N ASN A 32 1.87 -24.50 3.29
CA ASN A 32 1.88 -24.27 4.74
C ASN A 32 2.61 -22.96 5.08
N LEU A 33 3.71 -22.71 4.37
CA LEU A 33 4.49 -21.49 4.53
C LEU A 33 3.67 -20.25 4.11
N GLU A 34 2.97 -20.34 2.99
CA GLU A 34 2.07 -19.28 2.50
C GLU A 34 0.95 -18.98 3.49
N GLU A 35 0.31 -20.00 4.08
CA GLU A 35 -0.75 -19.83 5.07
C GLU A 35 -0.25 -19.15 6.35
N ILE A 36 0.93 -19.56 6.86
CA ILE A 36 1.56 -18.93 8.02
C ILE A 36 1.93 -17.47 7.72
N ILE A 37 2.48 -17.20 6.54
CA ILE A 37 2.84 -15.84 6.12
C ILE A 37 1.58 -14.98 6.02
N ARG A 38 0.52 -15.45 5.35
CA ARG A 38 -0.76 -14.73 5.22
C ARG A 38 -1.37 -14.37 6.58
N ASN A 39 -1.36 -15.29 7.55
CA ASN A 39 -1.86 -15.02 8.91
C ASN A 39 -1.04 -13.99 9.70
N ARG A 40 0.22 -13.76 9.32
CA ARG A 40 1.14 -12.82 10.00
C ARG A 40 1.42 -11.56 9.18
N MET A 41 0.87 -11.44 7.96
CA MET A 41 1.12 -10.31 7.07
C MET A 41 0.54 -9.03 7.67
N TYR A 42 1.43 -8.12 8.08
CA TYR A 42 1.10 -6.77 8.56
C TYR A 42 0.95 -5.75 7.41
N VAL A 43 1.23 -6.17 6.17
CA VAL A 43 1.12 -5.30 5.00
C VAL A 43 -0.35 -5.27 4.57
N VAL A 44 -1.07 -4.28 5.10
CA VAL A 44 -2.39 -3.89 4.57
C VAL A 44 -2.13 -3.05 3.33
N TYR A 45 -2.33 -3.66 2.15
CA TYR A 45 -2.44 -2.85 0.95
C TYR A 45 -3.67 -1.95 1.11
N PRO A 46 -3.53 -0.62 0.92
CA PRO A 46 -4.70 0.24 0.89
C PRO A 46 -5.66 -0.29 -0.17
N ALA A 47 -6.97 -0.24 0.12
CA ALA A 47 -7.98 -0.58 -0.87
C ALA A 47 -7.64 0.13 -2.19
N SER A 48 -7.65 -0.62 -3.30
CA SER A 48 -7.31 -0.11 -4.62
C SER A 48 -7.90 1.28 -4.80
N ALA A 49 -7.07 2.25 -5.17
CA ALA A 49 -7.54 3.60 -5.44
C ALA A 49 -8.74 3.52 -6.39
N PRO A 50 -9.76 4.38 -6.23
CA PRO A 50 -10.92 4.35 -7.11
C PRO A 50 -10.43 4.35 -8.56
N ASP A 51 -11.04 3.49 -9.37
CA ASP A 51 -10.67 3.35 -10.78
C ASP A 51 -10.60 4.74 -11.41
N PRO A 52 -9.59 4.98 -12.27
CA PRO A 52 -9.48 6.26 -12.96
C PRO A 52 -10.80 6.54 -13.70
N PRO A 53 -11.22 7.82 -13.77
CA PRO A 53 -12.44 8.18 -14.47
C PRO A 53 -12.37 7.71 -15.93
N SER A 54 -13.51 7.28 -16.48
CA SER A 54 -13.61 6.84 -17.87
C SER A 54 -13.10 7.94 -18.83
N ASP A 55 -12.52 7.56 -19.98
CA ASP A 55 -11.99 8.50 -20.98
C ASP A 55 -13.00 9.59 -21.38
N GLU A 56 -14.29 9.22 -21.48
CA GLU A 56 -15.35 10.19 -21.76
C GLU A 56 -15.57 11.18 -20.62
N GLU A 57 -15.55 10.70 -19.38
CA GLU A 57 -15.68 11.53 -18.18
C GLU A 57 -14.45 12.43 -18.01
N MET A 58 -13.26 11.94 -18.34
CA MET A 58 -12.02 12.70 -18.34
C MET A 58 -12.08 13.88 -19.32
N LYS A 59 -12.57 13.65 -20.56
CA LYS A 59 -12.78 14.73 -21.54
C LYS A 59 -13.77 15.78 -21.02
N ARG A 60 -14.89 15.35 -20.42
CA ARG A 60 -15.89 16.27 -19.82
C ARG A 60 -15.30 17.10 -18.67
N LEU A 61 -14.46 16.49 -17.82
CA LEU A 61 -13.76 17.18 -16.73
C LEU A 61 -12.77 18.22 -17.26
N ILE A 62 -12.01 17.89 -18.31
CA ILE A 62 -11.07 18.81 -18.96
C ILE A 62 -11.81 20.02 -19.54
N GLU A 63 -12.91 19.81 -20.28
CA GLU A 63 -13.70 20.90 -20.84
C GLU A 63 -14.31 21.81 -19.77
N ARG A 64 -14.82 21.21 -18.69
CA ARG A 64 -15.36 21.96 -17.55
C ARG A 64 -14.28 22.83 -16.91
N ASN A 65 -13.09 22.29 -16.71
CA ASN A 65 -11.96 23.03 -16.14
C ASN A 65 -11.48 24.15 -17.06
N LYS A 66 -11.43 23.93 -18.39
CA LYS A 66 -11.12 24.98 -19.37
C LYS A 66 -12.15 26.13 -19.31
N LYS A 67 -13.44 25.80 -19.25
CA LYS A 67 -14.52 26.80 -19.13
C LYS A 67 -14.46 27.60 -17.82
N LYS A 68 -14.15 26.95 -16.70
CA LYS A 68 -13.95 27.61 -15.40
C LYS A 68 -12.76 28.60 -15.46
N ARG A 69 -11.59 28.14 -15.92
CA ARG A 69 -10.39 28.99 -16.08
C ARG A 69 -10.65 30.23 -16.95
N GLY A 70 -11.42 30.07 -18.03
CA GLY A 70 -11.82 31.20 -18.88
C GLY A 70 -12.73 32.20 -18.15
N LYS A 71 -13.74 31.71 -17.43
CA LYS A 71 -14.63 32.56 -16.63
C LYS A 71 -13.90 33.27 -15.49
N ASP A 72 -12.99 32.58 -14.82
CA ASP A 72 -12.20 33.14 -13.72
C ASP A 72 -11.25 34.24 -14.21
N ALA A 73 -10.66 34.06 -15.41
CA ALA A 73 -9.84 35.07 -16.06
C ALA A 73 -10.67 36.31 -16.47
N VAL A 74 -11.86 36.11 -17.05
CA VAL A 74 -12.78 37.21 -17.40
C VAL A 74 -13.24 37.96 -16.15
N ASN A 75 -13.63 37.23 -15.10
CA ASN A 75 -14.04 37.83 -13.83
C ASN A 75 -12.90 38.67 -13.24
N ASN A 76 -11.70 38.11 -13.10
CA ASN A 76 -10.53 38.85 -12.60
C ASN A 76 -10.29 40.15 -13.40
N ASN A 77 -10.33 40.09 -14.73
CA ASN A 77 -10.19 41.28 -15.57
C ASN A 77 -11.26 42.33 -15.26
N ASN A 78 -12.53 41.95 -15.17
CA ASN A 78 -13.63 42.87 -14.86
C ASN A 78 -13.43 43.54 -13.48
N ASN A 79 -12.96 42.77 -12.50
CA ASN A 79 -12.70 43.25 -11.15
C ASN A 79 -11.54 44.24 -11.12
N LYS A 80 -10.49 43.94 -11.91
CA LYS A 80 -9.30 44.78 -12.06
C LYS A 80 -9.67 46.11 -12.70
N TRP A 81 -10.36 46.11 -13.85
CA TRP A 81 -10.78 47.33 -14.53
C TRP A 81 -11.75 48.16 -13.67
N GLY A 82 -12.73 47.52 -13.01
CA GLY A 82 -13.65 48.21 -12.11
C GLY A 82 -12.98 48.82 -10.88
N PHE A 83 -11.93 48.19 -10.36
CA PHE A 83 -11.12 48.75 -9.27
C PHE A 83 -10.37 50.01 -9.69
N PHE A 84 -9.72 50.00 -10.86
CA PHE A 84 -9.03 51.18 -11.39
C PHE A 84 -9.98 52.34 -11.69
N SER A 85 -11.18 52.07 -12.21
CA SER A 85 -12.18 53.11 -12.48
C SER A 85 -12.71 53.79 -11.21
N ARG A 86 -12.77 53.09 -10.07
CA ARG A 86 -13.17 53.69 -8.78
C ARG A 86 -12.09 54.55 -8.14
N ALA A 87 -10.82 54.32 -8.46
CA ALA A 87 -9.70 55.08 -7.90
C ALA A 87 -9.50 56.46 -8.57
N GLN A 88 -10.21 56.75 -9.67
CA GLN A 88 -10.09 57.97 -10.47
C GLN A 88 -11.21 59.00 -10.19
N LYS A 89 -12.10 58.74 -9.22
CA LYS A 89 -13.22 59.61 -8.84
C LYS A 89 -13.02 60.12 -7.42
#